data_AF-A0A7C4D159-F1
#
_entry.id   AF-A0A7C4D159-F1
#
_cell.length_a   1.000
_cell.length_b   1.000
_cell.length_c   1.000
_cell.angle_alpha   90.00
_cell.angle_beta   90.00
_cell.angle_gamma   90.00
#
_symmetry.space_group_name_H-M   'P 1'
#
loop_
_entity.id
_entity.type
_entity.pdbx_description
1 polymer ?
#
loop_
_entity_poly.entity_id
_entity_poly.type
_entity_poly.pdbx_seq_one_letter_code
_entity_poly.pdbx_strand_id
1 'polypeptide(L)'
;MSNLSNIEIDTDIIAKITIAAKRLGIDSKSLVNSILSEWLKNNKKLVITADEILYEYEKSLKGYSENTKKTKLKTIKSFLEWCESNRVEPDEESLEKYLNTINSQYSKSYISHAKSALKDFIGWYRAELH
;
A
#
# COMPACT_ATOMS: atom_id res chain seq x y z
N MET A 1 19.80 -12.10 -7.00
CA MET A 1 18.79 -13.13 -6.69
C MET A 1 18.89 -13.42 -5.20
N SER A 2 17.91 -12.98 -4.42
CA SER A 2 17.88 -13.20 -2.98
C SER A 2 17.66 -14.70 -2.72
N ASN A 3 18.64 -15.35 -2.09
CA ASN A 3 18.49 -16.72 -1.61
C ASN A 3 17.51 -16.66 -0.44
N LEU A 4 16.23 -16.93 -0.70
CA LEU A 4 15.26 -17.20 0.37
C LEU A 4 15.69 -18.53 0.98
N SER A 5 16.61 -18.47 1.94
CA SER A 5 16.93 -19.56 2.85
C SER A 5 15.64 -20.20 3.33
N ASN A 6 15.54 -21.54 3.28
CA ASN A 6 14.42 -22.30 3.80
C ASN A 6 13.98 -21.70 5.14
N ILE A 7 12.80 -21.09 5.16
CA ILE A 7 12.20 -20.60 6.39
C ILE A 7 11.79 -21.87 7.15
N GLU A 8 12.61 -22.27 8.12
CA GLU A 8 12.24 -23.33 9.05
C GLU A 8 11.18 -22.78 10.00
N ILE A 9 9.97 -23.31 9.87
CA ILE A 9 8.87 -23.01 10.79
C ILE A 9 9.09 -23.89 12.02
N ASP A 10 9.08 -23.27 13.20
CA ASP A 10 9.22 -23.96 14.48
C ASP A 10 8.22 -25.12 14.59
N THR A 11 8.72 -26.31 14.95
CA THR A 11 7.91 -27.52 15.12
C THR A 11 6.78 -27.36 16.15
N ASP A 12 6.93 -26.51 17.17
CA ASP A 12 5.88 -26.20 18.14
C ASP A 12 4.74 -25.38 17.50
N ILE A 13 5.08 -24.45 16.59
CA ILE A 13 4.09 -23.68 15.81
C ILE A 13 3.29 -24.62 14.92
N ILE A 14 3.95 -25.56 14.24
CA ILE A 14 3.27 -26.57 13.41
C ILE A 14 2.31 -27.39 14.26
N ALA A 15 2.75 -27.89 15.43
CA ALA A 15 1.91 -28.67 16.32
C ALA A 15 0.67 -27.89 16.81
N LYS A 16 0.85 -26.61 17.19
CA LYS A 16 -0.24 -25.73 17.60
C LYS A 16 -1.24 -25.48 16.46
N ILE A 17 -0.76 -25.23 15.25
CA ILE A 17 -1.62 -25.06 14.06
C ILE A 17 -2.40 -26.34 13.77
N THR A 18 -1.77 -27.52 13.86
CA THR A 18 -2.45 -28.80 13.64
C THR A 18 -3.56 -29.04 14.65
N ILE A 19 -3.31 -28.77 15.94
CA ILE A 19 -4.32 -28.88 17.01
C ILE A 19 -5.48 -27.91 16.76
N ALA A 20 -5.18 -26.66 16.44
CA ALA A 20 -6.19 -25.63 16.16
C ALA A 20 -7.04 -25.98 14.93
N ALA A 21 -6.41 -26.40 13.83
CA ALA A 21 -7.08 -26.79 12.60
C ALA A 21 -8.07 -27.94 12.85
N LYS A 22 -7.62 -28.98 13.59
CA LYS A 22 -8.47 -30.11 13.99
C LYS A 22 -9.68 -29.67 14.82
N ARG A 23 -9.51 -28.74 15.77
CA ARG A 23 -10.61 -28.21 16.60
C ARG A 23 -11.64 -27.43 15.77
N LEU A 24 -11.19 -26.75 14.72
CA LEU A 24 -12.03 -25.96 13.83
C LEU A 24 -12.61 -26.76 12.66
N GLY A 25 -12.25 -28.04 12.52
CA GLY A 25 -12.73 -28.89 11.42
C GLY A 25 -12.19 -28.50 10.04
N ILE A 26 -11.04 -27.80 9.98
CA ILE A 26 -10.38 -27.39 8.74
C ILE A 26 -8.98 -27.98 8.67
N ASP A 27 -8.38 -28.04 7.48
CA ASP A 27 -6.98 -28.47 7.35
C ASP A 27 -5.99 -27.36 7.75
N SER A 28 -4.77 -27.76 8.14
CA SER A 28 -3.75 -26.83 8.62
C SER A 28 -3.32 -25.81 7.57
N LYS A 29 -3.33 -26.16 6.28
CA LYS A 29 -2.97 -25.22 5.21
C LYS A 29 -4.03 -24.15 5.05
N SER A 30 -5.31 -24.53 5.11
CA SER A 30 -6.43 -23.57 5.11
C SER A 30 -6.39 -22.66 6.33
N LEU A 31 -6.10 -23.18 7.53
CA LEU A 31 -5.94 -22.36 8.73
C LEU A 31 -4.79 -21.35 8.59
N VAL A 32 -3.62 -21.80 8.12
CA VAL A 32 -2.47 -20.92 7.86
C VAL A 32 -2.82 -19.85 6.84
N ASN A 33 -3.46 -20.22 5.74
CA ASN A 33 -3.88 -19.26 4.72
C ASN A 33 -4.86 -18.23 5.28
N SER A 34 -5.80 -18.64 6.14
CA SER A 34 -6.73 -17.73 6.81
C SER A 34 -6.01 -16.77 7.75
N ILE A 35 -5.10 -17.29 8.61
CA ILE A 35 -4.29 -16.47 9.52
C ILE A 35 -3.42 -15.49 8.73
N LEU A 36 -2.74 -15.95 7.68
CA LEU A 36 -1.93 -15.09 6.81
C LEU A 36 -2.79 -14.06 6.08
N SER A 37 -3.96 -14.45 5.57
CA SER A 37 -4.89 -13.53 4.91
C SER A 37 -5.40 -12.47 5.87
N GLU A 38 -5.72 -12.84 7.10
CA GLU A 38 -6.19 -11.92 8.14
C GLU A 38 -5.05 -11.00 8.62
N TRP A 39 -3.86 -11.55 8.83
CA TRP A 39 -2.68 -10.78 9.15
C TRP A 39 -2.34 -9.79 8.03
N LEU A 40 -2.36 -10.21 6.76
CA LEU A 40 -2.15 -9.34 5.61
C LEU A 40 -3.23 -8.27 5.51
N LYS A 41 -4.50 -8.59 5.76
CA LYS A 41 -5.58 -7.60 5.81
C LYS A 41 -5.35 -6.55 6.89
N ASN A 42 -4.87 -6.97 8.06
CA ASN A 42 -4.62 -6.10 9.20
C ASN A 42 -3.28 -5.34 9.10
N ASN A 43 -2.38 -5.80 8.21
CA ASN A 43 -1.04 -5.25 8.05
C ASN A 43 -0.75 -4.88 6.58
N LYS A 44 -1.79 -4.50 5.81
CA LYS A 44 -1.67 -4.22 4.36
C LYS A 44 -0.49 -3.29 4.05
N LYS A 45 -0.30 -2.24 4.84
CA LYS A 45 0.81 -1.29 4.70
C LYS A 45 2.21 -1.90 4.66
N LEU A 46 2.42 -3.09 5.26
CA LEU A 46 3.73 -3.75 5.29
C LEU A 46 4.05 -4.52 4.00
N VAL A 47 3.07 -4.69 3.11
CA VAL A 47 3.17 -5.66 2.00
C VAL A 47 2.71 -5.09 0.66
N ILE A 48 1.96 -3.98 0.63
CA ILE A 48 1.48 -3.44 -0.65
C ILE A 48 2.56 -2.64 -1.39
N THR A 49 2.65 -2.91 -2.69
CA THR A 49 3.50 -2.16 -3.62
C THR A 49 2.84 -0.85 -4.05
N ALA A 50 3.61 0.08 -4.61
CA ALA A 50 3.08 1.32 -5.17
C ALA A 50 1.99 1.09 -6.24
N ASP A 51 2.15 0.06 -7.07
CA ASP A 51 1.17 -0.27 -8.12
C ASP A 51 -0.14 -0.84 -7.52
N GLU A 52 -0.07 -1.61 -6.43
CA GLU A 52 -1.26 -2.09 -5.72
C GLU A 52 -2.00 -0.95 -5.01
N ILE A 53 -1.27 0.00 -4.41
CA ILE A 53 -1.85 1.22 -3.84
C ILE A 53 -2.62 1.99 -4.92
N LEU A 54 -2.01 2.18 -6.09
CA LEU A 54 -2.62 2.91 -7.20
C LEU A 54 -3.87 2.21 -7.71
N TYR A 55 -3.85 0.89 -7.83
CA TYR A 55 -4.99 0.10 -8.28
C TYR A 55 -6.18 0.23 -7.32
N GLU A 56 -5.94 0.17 -6.01
CA GLU A 56 -7.00 0.36 -5.01
C GLU A 56 -7.51 1.81 -4.99
N TYR A 57 -6.62 2.80 -5.13
CA TYR A 57 -7.03 4.21 -5.23
C TYR A 57 -7.87 4.47 -6.48
N GLU A 58 -7.53 3.88 -7.64
CA GLU A 58 -8.28 4.03 -8.87
C GLU A 58 -9.75 3.60 -8.72
N LYS A 59 -10.00 2.49 -7.99
CA LYS A 59 -11.36 2.02 -7.67
C LYS A 59 -12.16 3.02 -6.83
N SER A 60 -11.48 3.83 -6.03
CA SER A 60 -12.11 4.88 -5.20
C SER A 60 -12.57 6.10 -6.01
N LEU A 61 -11.99 6.33 -7.20
CA LEU A 61 -12.26 7.50 -8.05
C LEU A 61 -13.56 7.39 -8.87
N LYS A 62 -14.63 6.87 -8.25
CA LYS A 62 -15.95 6.75 -8.89
C LYS A 62 -16.50 8.14 -9.19
N GLY A 63 -16.94 8.37 -10.43
CA GLY A 63 -17.50 9.64 -10.88
C GLY A 63 -16.52 10.61 -11.54
N TYR A 64 -15.21 10.33 -11.52
CA TYR A 64 -14.24 11.08 -12.32
C TYR A 64 -14.19 10.58 -13.77
N SER A 65 -13.91 11.48 -14.71
CA SER A 65 -13.62 11.09 -16.10
C SER A 65 -12.28 10.35 -16.21
N GLU A 66 -12.14 9.49 -17.21
CA GLU A 66 -10.92 8.69 -17.43
C GLU A 66 -9.65 9.56 -17.55
N ASN A 67 -9.75 10.71 -18.22
CA ASN A 67 -8.63 11.65 -18.32
C ASN A 67 -8.24 12.23 -16.95
N THR A 68 -9.21 12.56 -16.11
CA THR A 68 -8.95 13.07 -14.76
C THR A 68 -8.34 12.01 -13.87
N LYS A 69 -8.86 10.75 -13.93
CA LYS A 69 -8.28 9.61 -13.22
C LYS A 69 -6.83 9.39 -13.61
N LYS A 70 -6.55 9.28 -14.92
CA LYS A 70 -5.19 9.08 -15.44
C LYS A 70 -4.22 10.16 -14.97
N THR A 71 -4.67 11.42 -14.94
CA THR A 71 -3.86 12.55 -14.47
C THR A 71 -3.58 12.46 -12.97
N LYS A 72 -4.61 12.19 -12.15
CA LYS A 72 -4.46 12.00 -10.70
C LYS A 72 -3.51 10.83 -10.40
N LEU A 73 -3.74 9.67 -11.02
CA LEU A 73 -2.94 8.46 -10.83
C LEU A 73 -1.48 8.66 -11.23
N LYS A 74 -1.20 9.38 -12.32
CA LYS A 74 0.19 9.71 -12.72
C LYS A 74 0.91 10.52 -11.64
N THR A 75 0.24 11.54 -11.08
CA THR A 75 0.79 12.36 -10.01
C THR A 75 1.05 11.55 -8.75
N ILE A 76 0.11 10.68 -8.37
CA ILE A 76 0.22 9.81 -7.19
C ILE A 76 1.33 8.78 -7.37
N LYS A 77 1.46 8.19 -8.57
CA LYS A 77 2.54 7.25 -8.89
C LYS A 77 3.91 7.88 -8.68
N SER A 78 4.09 9.09 -9.21
CA SER A 78 5.34 9.84 -9.06
C SER A 78 5.66 10.13 -7.59
N PHE A 79 4.63 10.42 -6.78
CA PHE A 79 4.78 10.62 -5.34
C PHE A 79 5.15 9.33 -4.60
N LEU A 80 4.48 8.21 -4.90
CA LEU A 80 4.76 6.91 -4.28
C LEU A 80 6.16 6.40 -4.62
N GLU A 81 6.59 6.52 -5.88
CA GLU A 81 7.95 6.18 -6.32
C GLU A 81 9.01 7.04 -5.58
N TRP A 82 8.70 8.32 -5.35
CA TRP A 82 9.56 9.19 -4.55
C TRP A 82 9.60 8.76 -3.08
N CYS A 83 8.45 8.42 -2.48
CA CYS A 83 8.39 7.91 -1.10
C CYS A 83 9.21 6.62 -0.95
N GLU A 84 9.05 5.68 -1.87
CA GLU A 84 9.80 4.41 -1.90
C GLU A 84 11.32 4.67 -2.03
N SER A 85 11.72 5.53 -2.96
CA SER A 85 13.13 5.90 -3.18
C SER A 85 13.78 6.53 -1.94
N ASN A 86 13.00 7.26 -1.15
CA ASN A 86 13.47 7.93 0.07
C ASN A 86 13.20 7.13 1.35
N ARG A 87 12.57 5.96 1.25
CA ARG A 87 12.16 5.10 2.38
C ARG A 87 11.34 5.87 3.42
N VAL A 88 10.39 6.67 2.95
CA VAL A 88 9.44 7.42 3.79
C VAL A 88 8.01 6.97 3.52
N GLU A 89 7.15 7.12 4.51
CA GLU A 89 5.71 6.81 4.39
C GLU A 89 4.97 7.90 3.61
N PRO A 90 3.91 7.56 2.84
CA PRO A 90 3.03 8.54 2.21
C PRO A 90 2.13 9.23 3.25
N ASP A 91 2.51 10.46 3.62
CA ASP A 91 1.86 11.27 4.65
C ASP A 91 1.97 12.78 4.35
N GLU A 92 1.45 13.63 5.24
CA GLU A 92 1.50 15.10 5.03
C GLU A 92 2.94 15.64 5.06
N GLU A 93 3.87 15.02 5.79
CA GLU A 93 5.25 15.50 5.87
C GLU A 93 6.01 15.19 4.57
N SER A 94 5.92 13.95 4.10
CA SER A 94 6.46 13.49 2.81
C SER A 94 5.84 14.26 1.64
N LEU A 95 4.55 14.61 1.69
CA LEU A 95 3.90 15.46 0.69
C LEU A 95 4.62 16.80 0.54
N GLU A 96 4.80 17.55 1.63
CA GLU A 96 5.42 18.87 1.55
C GLU A 96 6.89 18.76 1.08
N LYS A 97 7.62 17.72 1.51
CA LYS A 97 8.98 17.43 1.01
C LYS A 97 8.99 17.14 -0.50
N TYR A 98 8.05 16.32 -0.98
CA TYR A 98 7.91 16.01 -2.40
C TYR A 98 7.59 17.26 -3.22
N LEU A 99 6.59 18.05 -2.79
CA LEU A 99 6.20 19.29 -3.47
C LEU A 99 7.37 20.27 -3.55
N ASN A 100 8.15 20.42 -2.48
CA ASN A 100 9.36 21.25 -2.49
C ASN A 100 10.41 20.75 -3.49
N THR A 101 10.56 19.43 -3.64
CA THR A 101 11.49 18.81 -4.59
C THR A 101 11.12 19.13 -6.04
N ILE A 102 9.83 19.14 -6.36
CA ILE A 102 9.34 19.35 -7.74
C ILE A 102 8.99 20.82 -8.03
N ASN A 103 8.97 21.71 -7.02
CA ASN A 103 8.52 23.10 -7.14
C ASN A 103 9.32 23.93 -8.16
N SER A 104 10.62 23.65 -8.32
CA SER A 104 11.47 24.33 -9.31
C SER A 104 11.30 23.80 -10.73
N GLN A 105 10.72 22.61 -10.88
CA GLN A 105 10.63 21.90 -12.17
C GLN A 105 9.29 22.15 -12.88
N TYR A 106 8.26 22.52 -12.14
CA TYR A 106 6.89 22.67 -12.67
C TYR A 106 6.29 24.03 -12.36
N SER A 107 5.22 24.37 -13.10
CA SER A 107 4.50 25.62 -12.89
C SER A 107 3.75 25.62 -11.55
N LYS A 108 3.55 26.81 -10.96
CA LYS A 108 2.77 26.96 -9.73
C LYS A 108 1.37 26.36 -9.83
N SER A 109 0.73 26.45 -11.00
CA SER A 109 -0.59 25.85 -11.24
C SER A 109 -0.53 24.32 -11.16
N TYR A 110 0.49 23.70 -11.76
CA TYR A 110 0.71 22.27 -11.64
C TYR A 110 0.94 21.84 -10.19
N ILE A 111 1.81 22.55 -9.46
CA ILE A 111 2.11 22.28 -8.05
C ILE A 111 0.84 22.36 -7.20
N SER A 112 -0.02 23.36 -7.44
CA SER A 112 -1.31 23.50 -6.76
C SER A 112 -2.24 22.31 -7.03
N HIS A 113 -2.38 21.90 -8.29
CA HIS A 113 -3.18 20.73 -8.65
C HIS A 113 -2.61 19.42 -8.07
N ALA A 114 -1.29 19.25 -8.10
CA ALA A 114 -0.61 18.11 -7.51
C ALA A 114 -0.85 18.06 -6.00
N LYS A 115 -0.71 19.18 -5.31
CA LYS A 115 -0.99 19.29 -3.87
C LYS A 115 -2.41 18.87 -3.54
N SER A 116 -3.41 19.35 -4.29
CA SER A 116 -4.81 18.95 -4.08
C SER A 116 -5.01 17.45 -4.30
N ALA A 117 -4.51 16.90 -5.41
CA ALA A 117 -4.66 15.49 -5.73
C ALA A 117 -3.98 14.58 -4.70
N LEU A 118 -2.79 14.96 -4.23
CA LEU A 118 -2.03 14.18 -3.26
C LEU A 118 -2.64 14.27 -1.84
N LYS A 119 -3.22 15.41 -1.46
CA LYS A 119 -3.99 15.51 -0.20
C LYS A 119 -5.23 14.61 -0.20
N ASP A 120 -5.99 14.61 -1.30
CA ASP A 120 -7.13 13.69 -1.46
C ASP A 120 -6.65 12.23 -1.32
N PHE A 121 -5.53 11.90 -1.96
CA PHE A 121 -4.93 10.58 -1.89
C PHE A 121 -4.45 10.21 -0.47
N ILE A 122 -3.74 11.09 0.24
CA ILE A 122 -3.26 10.83 1.60
C ILE A 122 -4.43 10.63 2.57
N GLY A 123 -5.50 11.42 2.41
CA GLY A 123 -6.73 11.23 3.18
C GLY A 123 -7.33 9.84 2.98
N TRP A 124 -7.42 9.39 1.73
CA TRP A 124 -7.86 8.02 1.41
C TRP A 124 -6.88 6.96 1.93
N TYR A 125 -5.58 7.13 1.72
CA TYR A 125 -4.54 6.18 2.11
C TYR A 125 -4.58 5.91 3.62
N ARG A 126 -4.77 6.96 4.42
CA ARG A 126 -4.91 6.86 5.88
C ARG A 126 -6.23 6.23 6.33
N ALA A 127 -7.31 6.34 5.55
CA ALA A 127 -8.61 5.80 5.94
C ALA A 127 -8.77 4.32 5.56
N GLU A 128 -8.18 3.92 4.43
CA GLU A 128 -8.43 2.59 3.83
C GLU A 128 -7.26 1.62 3.99
N LEU A 129 -6.05 2.12 4.24
CA LEU A 129 -4.82 1.32 4.31
C LEU A 129 -4.03 1.49 5.62
N HIS A 130 -4.47 2.38 6.53
CA HIS A 130 -3.87 2.61 7.84
C HIS A 130 -4.88 2.40 8.97
#